data_AF-A0A1Y1MU84-F1
#
_entry.id   AF-A0A1Y1MU84-F1
#
_cell.length_a   1.000
_cell.length_b   1.000
_cell.length_c   1.000
_cell.angle_alpha   90.00
_cell.angle_beta   90.00
_cell.angle_gamma   90.00
#
_symmetry.space_group_name_H-M   'P 1'
#
loop_
_entity.id
_entity.type
_entity.pdbx_description
1 polymer ?
#
loop_
_entity_poly.entity_id
_entity_poly.type
_entity_poly.pdbx_seq_one_letter_code
_entity_poly.pdbx_strand_id
1 'polypeptide(L)'
;GFSGLAVQWGPIQEVGMMADWDADAEIAGVQLQAISSCLEVLDSLLTQPEAIVSSFVVAGKLAEKSVGVDLVSDICEMLGVRREGVGMYTPLADLGMTSVSSAEILHALEGKFQRYVSLAQLRRMTLQDVKEVEESYDRQRGF
;
A
#
# COMPACT_ATOMS: atom_id res chain seq x y z
N GLY A 1 -29.34 25.95 -7.89
CA GLY A 1 -27.94 26.33 -8.18
C GLY A 1 -27.64 25.93 -9.61
N PHE A 2 -26.74 26.64 -10.29
CA PHE A 2 -26.26 26.23 -11.62
C PHE A 2 -25.34 25.01 -11.50
N SER A 3 -25.26 24.20 -12.56
CA SER A 3 -24.33 23.08 -12.62
C SER A 3 -22.89 23.58 -12.65
N GLY A 4 -22.05 23.06 -11.76
CA GLY A 4 -20.62 23.34 -11.73
C GLY A 4 -19.88 22.26 -10.97
N LEU A 5 -18.83 21.72 -11.59
CA LEU A 5 -17.95 20.73 -11.02
C LEU A 5 -16.51 21.13 -11.34
N ALA A 6 -15.65 21.14 -10.32
CA ALA A 6 -14.20 21.27 -10.48
C ALA A 6 -13.53 19.93 -10.21
N VAL A 7 -12.73 19.45 -11.16
CA VAL A 7 -11.92 18.24 -10.97
C VAL A 7 -10.46 18.65 -10.79
N GLN A 8 -9.90 18.33 -9.64
CA GLN A 8 -8.48 18.48 -9.35
C GLN A 8 -7.75 17.24 -9.88
N TRP A 9 -7.21 17.36 -11.09
CA TRP A 9 -6.40 16.31 -11.70
C TRP A 9 -4.95 16.33 -11.17
N GLY A 10 -4.40 15.13 -10.99
CA GLY A 10 -2.96 14.91 -10.94
C GLY A 10 -2.29 15.10 -12.31
N PRO A 11 -0.98 14.80 -12.41
CA PRO A 11 -0.26 14.79 -13.68
C PRO A 11 -0.92 13.82 -14.67
N ILE A 12 -1.11 14.23 -15.92
CA ILE A 12 -1.75 13.42 -16.98
C ILE A 12 -0.70 13.01 -18.01
N GLN A 13 -0.69 11.72 -18.37
CA GLN A 13 0.22 11.12 -19.36
C GLN A 13 -0.32 11.23 -20.79
N GLU A 14 0.53 10.92 -21.78
CA GLU A 14 0.22 10.66 -23.19
C GLU A 14 -0.21 11.88 -24.01
N VAL A 15 -0.83 12.87 -23.37
CA VAL A 15 -1.35 14.09 -23.99
C VAL A 15 -1.07 15.33 -23.14
N GLY A 16 -1.18 16.50 -23.76
CA GLY A 16 -1.04 17.78 -23.06
C GLY A 16 0.41 18.14 -22.73
N MET A 17 0.61 18.91 -21.66
CA MET A 17 1.90 19.51 -21.31
C MET A 17 2.99 18.48 -20.96
N MET A 18 2.58 17.28 -20.54
CA MET A 18 3.47 16.21 -20.09
C MET A 18 3.51 15.02 -21.06
N ALA A 19 3.05 15.19 -22.30
CA ALA A 19 2.96 14.11 -23.28
C ALA A 19 4.31 13.42 -23.57
N ASP A 20 5.40 14.18 -23.56
CA ASP A 20 6.76 13.68 -23.87
C ASP A 20 7.53 13.20 -22.62
N TRP A 21 6.88 13.18 -21.46
CA TRP A 21 7.53 12.73 -20.22
C TRP A 21 7.55 11.21 -20.14
N ASP A 22 8.46 10.69 -19.31
CA ASP A 22 8.50 9.26 -19.01
C ASP A 22 7.17 8.82 -18.34
N ALA A 23 6.64 7.67 -18.75
CA ALA A 23 5.39 7.12 -18.21
C ALA A 23 5.50 6.80 -16.71
N ASP A 24 6.71 6.46 -16.26
CA ASP A 24 7.03 6.18 -14.86
C ASP A 24 7.51 7.43 -14.11
N ALA A 25 7.40 8.63 -14.71
CA ALA A 25 7.75 9.86 -14.01
C ALA A 25 6.83 10.11 -12.82
N GLU A 26 7.41 10.63 -11.74
CA GLU A 26 6.71 10.95 -10.52
C GLU A 26 6.89 12.42 -10.15
N ILE A 27 5.81 13.06 -9.73
CA ILE A 27 5.81 14.43 -9.25
C ILE A 27 5.23 14.43 -7.84
N ALA A 28 6.08 14.70 -6.84
CA ALA A 28 5.68 14.75 -5.43
C ALA A 28 4.97 13.48 -4.93
N GLY A 29 5.40 12.29 -5.38
CA GLY A 29 4.80 11.00 -5.00
C GLY A 29 3.51 10.64 -5.75
N VAL A 30 3.21 11.37 -6.82
CA VAL A 30 2.09 11.10 -7.74
C VAL A 30 2.66 10.70 -9.10
N GLN A 31 2.21 9.55 -9.61
CA GLN A 31 2.56 9.07 -10.95
C GLN A 31 1.67 9.75 -12.01
N LEU A 32 2.19 9.89 -13.22
CA LEU A 32 1.41 10.35 -14.37
C LEU A 32 0.24 9.39 -14.66
N GLN A 33 -0.99 9.90 -14.65
CA GLN A 33 -2.21 9.13 -14.89
C GLN A 33 -2.45 9.01 -16.41
N ALA A 34 -2.58 7.79 -16.92
CA ALA A 34 -2.94 7.54 -18.32
C ALA A 34 -4.30 8.16 -18.70
N ILE A 35 -4.45 8.62 -19.94
CA ILE A 35 -5.69 9.29 -20.38
C ILE A 35 -6.90 8.35 -20.32
N SER A 36 -6.68 7.05 -20.56
CA SER A 36 -7.70 6.01 -20.41
C SER A 36 -8.26 5.98 -18.99
N SER A 37 -7.39 5.97 -17.98
CA SER A 37 -7.78 6.01 -16.56
C SER A 37 -8.53 7.29 -16.21
N CYS A 38 -8.10 8.45 -16.73
CA CYS A 38 -8.83 9.71 -16.52
C CYS A 38 -10.26 9.65 -17.08
N LEU A 39 -10.44 9.09 -18.28
CA LEU A 39 -11.75 8.97 -18.92
C LEU A 39 -12.64 7.93 -18.24
N GLU A 40 -12.06 6.84 -17.73
CA GLU A 40 -12.78 5.82 -16.96
C GLU A 40 -13.39 6.41 -15.67
N VAL A 41 -12.62 7.20 -14.91
CA VAL A 41 -13.12 7.79 -13.66
C VAL A 41 -14.04 8.99 -13.91
N LEU A 42 -13.95 9.64 -15.07
CA LEU A 42 -14.70 10.87 -15.38
C LEU A 42 -16.22 10.68 -15.25
N ASP A 43 -16.76 9.55 -15.70
CA ASP A 43 -18.20 9.28 -15.58
C ASP A 43 -18.65 9.24 -14.10
N SER A 44 -17.85 8.57 -13.26
CA SER A 44 -18.09 8.55 -11.82
C SER A 44 -17.97 9.95 -11.21
N LEU A 45 -16.96 10.74 -11.59
CA LEU A 45 -16.76 12.09 -11.07
C LEU A 45 -17.89 13.05 -11.47
N LEU A 46 -18.42 12.95 -12.69
CA LEU A 46 -19.50 13.80 -13.19
C LEU A 46 -20.85 13.55 -12.51
N THR A 47 -21.03 12.38 -11.91
CA THR A 47 -22.26 12.00 -11.19
C THR A 47 -22.20 12.27 -9.70
N GLN A 48 -21.06 12.72 -9.18
CA GLN A 48 -20.91 13.02 -7.74
C GLN A 48 -21.70 14.27 -7.32
N PRO A 49 -22.28 14.27 -6.10
CA PRO A 49 -22.97 15.43 -5.55
C PRO A 49 -22.02 16.56 -5.13
N GLU A 50 -20.73 16.28 -4.94
CA GLU A 50 -19.73 17.26 -4.54
C GLU A 50 -19.38 18.23 -5.68
N ALA A 51 -19.27 19.52 -5.37
CA ALA A 51 -18.87 20.54 -6.35
C ALA A 51 -17.37 20.48 -6.71
N ILE A 52 -16.56 19.80 -5.90
CA ILE A 52 -15.10 19.67 -6.07
C ILE A 52 -14.72 18.21 -5.81
N VAL A 53 -14.03 17.60 -6.76
CA VAL A 53 -13.53 16.22 -6.68
C VAL A 53 -12.07 16.18 -7.12
N SER A 54 -11.36 15.08 -6.84
CA SER A 54 -9.94 14.92 -7.15
C SER A 54 -9.65 13.54 -7.71
N SER A 55 -8.71 13.45 -8.67
CA SER A 55 -8.24 12.19 -9.24
C SER A 55 -6.75 12.27 -9.52
N PHE A 56 -5.98 11.32 -9.00
CA PHE A 56 -4.55 11.18 -9.23
C PHE A 56 -4.08 9.76 -8.90
N VAL A 57 -2.94 9.36 -9.45
CA VAL A 57 -2.34 8.04 -9.21
C VAL A 57 -1.21 8.17 -8.21
N VAL A 58 -1.32 7.48 -7.08
CA VAL A 58 -0.25 7.47 -6.07
C VAL A 58 0.91 6.62 -6.59
N ALA A 59 2.11 7.18 -6.60
CA ALA A 59 3.32 6.43 -6.97
C ALA A 59 3.56 5.27 -5.99
N GLY A 60 4.14 4.18 -6.51
CA GLY A 60 4.27 2.87 -5.86
C GLY A 60 5.07 2.84 -4.56
N LYS A 61 4.50 3.38 -3.48
CA LYS A 61 4.75 3.03 -2.08
C LYS A 61 3.49 2.94 -1.22
N LEU A 62 2.35 3.44 -1.71
CA LEU A 62 1.04 3.37 -1.03
C LEU A 62 -0.07 2.75 -1.88
N ALA A 63 0.12 2.64 -3.20
CA ALA A 63 -0.76 1.88 -4.07
C ALA A 63 -0.51 0.38 -3.87
N GLU A 64 -1.32 -0.25 -3.03
CA GLU A 64 -1.80 -1.61 -3.28
C GLU A 64 -0.73 -2.70 -3.56
N LYS A 65 -0.03 -3.14 -2.49
CA LYS A 65 0.11 -4.60 -2.31
C LYS A 65 -1.26 -5.18 -1.93
N SER A 66 -2.23 -5.12 -2.84
CA SER A 66 -3.51 -5.82 -2.70
C SER A 66 -3.72 -6.78 -3.86
N VAL A 67 -2.90 -7.83 -3.88
CA VAL A 67 -3.30 -9.16 -4.36
C VAL A 67 -2.58 -10.18 -3.48
N GLY A 68 -3.23 -10.61 -2.39
CA GLY A 68 -2.82 -11.78 -1.60
C GLY A 68 -1.34 -11.88 -1.23
N VAL A 69 -0.75 -10.80 -0.71
CA VAL A 69 0.64 -10.88 -0.22
C VAL A 69 0.61 -11.38 1.21
N ASP A 70 0.83 -12.68 1.37
CA ASP A 70 1.02 -13.37 2.64
C ASP A 70 2.03 -12.58 3.49
N LEU A 71 1.54 -11.88 4.51
CA LEU A 71 2.38 -11.07 5.42
C LEU A 71 3.47 -11.93 6.04
N VAL A 72 3.19 -13.21 6.28
CA VAL A 72 4.17 -14.17 6.78
C VAL A 72 5.28 -14.38 5.76
N SER A 73 4.96 -14.49 4.47
CA SER A 73 5.93 -14.62 3.39
C SER A 73 6.79 -13.36 3.24
N ASP A 74 6.18 -12.17 3.27
CA ASP A 74 6.88 -10.88 3.24
C ASP A 74 7.88 -10.75 4.41
N ILE A 75 7.47 -11.13 5.63
CA ILE A 75 8.34 -11.09 6.81
C ILE A 75 9.47 -12.13 6.71
N CYS A 76 9.19 -13.33 6.19
CA CYS A 76 10.24 -14.32 5.93
C CYS A 76 11.29 -13.78 4.93
N GLU A 77 10.87 -13.09 3.88
CA GLU A 77 11.77 -12.47 2.90
C GLU A 77 12.61 -11.35 3.53
N MET A 78 12.02 -10.46 4.34
CA MET A 78 12.75 -9.41 5.08
C MET A 78 13.80 -9.98 6.05
N LEU A 79 13.51 -11.13 6.65
CA LEU A 79 14.43 -11.86 7.52
C LEU A 79 15.47 -12.68 6.74
N GLY A 80 15.34 -12.78 5.42
CA GLY A 80 16.23 -13.58 4.57
C GLY A 80 16.08 -15.08 4.78
N VAL A 81 14.93 -15.55 5.27
CA VAL A 81 14.65 -16.97 5.55
C VAL A 81 13.57 -17.52 4.62
N ARG A 82 13.65 -18.82 4.31
CA ARG A 82 12.60 -19.49 3.52
C ARG A 82 11.46 -19.96 4.42
N ARG A 83 10.23 -19.77 3.96
CA ARG A 83 9.00 -20.07 4.69
C ARG A 83 8.88 -21.55 5.11
N GLU A 84 9.40 -22.48 4.32
CA GLU A 84 9.34 -23.94 4.58
C GLU A 84 10.29 -24.38 5.69
N GLY A 85 11.30 -23.56 6.02
CA GLY A 85 12.32 -23.87 7.03
C GLY A 85 11.99 -23.37 8.43
N VAL A 86 10.86 -22.68 8.62
CA VAL A 86 10.56 -21.94 9.85
C VAL A 86 9.24 -22.39 10.48
N GLY A 87 9.26 -22.62 11.79
CA GLY A 87 8.08 -22.95 12.58
C GLY A 87 7.19 -21.74 12.88
N MET A 88 5.88 -21.94 12.89
CA MET A 88 4.89 -20.88 13.15
C MET A 88 5.02 -20.21 14.51
N TYR A 89 5.50 -20.95 15.51
CA TYR A 89 5.62 -20.50 16.89
C TYR A 89 7.03 -20.03 17.25
N THR A 90 7.94 -19.98 16.28
CA THR A 90 9.29 -19.47 16.51
C THR A 90 9.23 -17.94 16.63
N PRO A 91 9.79 -17.34 17.70
CA PRO A 91 9.87 -15.89 17.83
C PRO A 91 10.65 -15.26 16.68
N LEU A 92 10.22 -14.11 16.18
CA LEU A 92 10.90 -13.39 15.10
C LEU A 92 12.36 -13.05 15.46
N ALA A 93 12.65 -12.80 16.74
CA ALA A 93 14.00 -12.54 17.20
C ALA A 93 14.97 -13.72 16.97
N ASP A 94 14.46 -14.95 16.91
CA ASP A 94 15.25 -16.15 16.70
C ASP A 94 15.43 -16.48 15.20
N LEU A 95 14.79 -15.70 14.32
CA LEU A 95 14.80 -15.88 12.86
C LEU A 95 15.79 -14.94 12.15
N GLY A 96 16.71 -14.33 12.89
CA GLY A 96 17.72 -13.45 12.30
C GLY A 96 17.27 -11.99 12.14
N MET A 97 16.40 -11.50 13.03
CA MET A 97 16.08 -10.07 13.09
C MET A 97 17.34 -9.22 13.28
N THR A 98 17.64 -8.42 12.26
CA THR A 98 18.60 -7.31 12.28
C THR A 98 17.89 -5.99 12.57
N SER A 99 18.63 -4.92 12.87
CA SER A 99 18.06 -3.58 13.01
C SER A 99 17.30 -3.11 11.76
N VAL A 100 17.78 -3.47 10.57
CA VAL A 100 17.14 -3.14 9.29
C VAL A 100 15.82 -3.90 9.13
N SER A 101 15.85 -5.24 9.23
CA SER A 101 14.63 -6.05 9.16
C SER A 101 13.60 -5.68 10.24
N SER A 102 14.06 -5.28 11.44
CA SER A 102 13.18 -4.82 12.51
C SER A 102 12.41 -3.56 12.10
N ALA A 103 13.10 -2.59 11.49
CA ALA A 103 12.49 -1.35 11.02
C ALA A 103 11.53 -1.60 9.84
N GLU A 104 11.89 -2.50 8.92
CA GLU A 104 11.05 -2.87 7.78
C GLU A 104 9.76 -3.57 8.23
N ILE A 105 9.85 -4.51 9.17
CA ILE A 105 8.68 -5.22 9.70
C ILE A 105 7.76 -4.25 10.46
N LEU A 106 8.31 -3.35 11.30
CA LEU A 106 7.50 -2.32 11.96
C LEU A 106 6.79 -1.43 10.96
N HIS A 107 7.51 -0.97 9.93
CA HIS A 107 6.93 -0.13 8.90
C HIS A 107 5.83 -0.86 8.12
N ALA A 108 6.00 -2.15 7.83
CA ALA A 108 4.97 -2.96 7.18
C ALA A 108 3.72 -3.11 8.05
N LEU A 109 3.88 -3.39 9.35
CA LEU A 109 2.75 -3.52 10.29
C LEU A 109 2.00 -2.20 10.50
N GLU A 110 2.71 -1.08 10.60
CA GLU A 110 2.09 0.24 10.78
C GLU A 110 1.44 0.75 9.49
N GLY A 111 2.15 0.66 8.36
CA GLY A 111 1.70 1.20 7.10
C GLY A 111 0.55 0.40 6.46
N LYS A 112 0.65 -0.94 6.47
CA LYS A 112 -0.35 -1.78 5.82
C LYS A 112 -1.49 -2.20 6.76
N PHE A 113 -1.17 -2.51 8.02
CA PHE A 113 -2.11 -3.13 8.96
C PHE A 113 -2.56 -2.19 10.10
N GLN A 114 -2.08 -0.94 10.12
CA GLN A 114 -2.34 0.05 11.18
C GLN A 114 -2.04 -0.50 12.60
N ARG A 115 -1.10 -1.45 12.68
CA ARG A 115 -0.76 -2.15 13.93
C ARG A 115 0.52 -1.57 14.52
N TYR A 116 0.38 -0.76 15.54
CA TYR A 116 1.50 -0.22 16.30
C TYR A 116 2.06 -1.27 17.26
N VAL A 117 3.36 -1.54 17.16
CA VAL A 117 4.09 -2.53 17.97
C VAL A 117 5.43 -1.94 18.41
N SER A 118 5.79 -2.12 19.68
CA SER A 118 7.13 -1.75 20.16
C SER A 118 8.18 -2.77 19.74
N LEU A 119 9.45 -2.37 19.59
CA LEU A 119 10.54 -3.31 19.29
C LEU A 119 10.61 -4.49 20.29
N ALA A 120 10.29 -4.26 21.57
CA ALA A 120 10.27 -5.32 22.58
C ALA A 120 9.12 -6.32 22.36
N GLN A 121 7.97 -5.86 21.85
CA GLN A 121 6.87 -6.73 21.47
C GLN A 121 7.19 -7.48 20.17
N LEU A 122 7.74 -6.78 19.16
CA LEU A 122 8.12 -7.38 17.88
C LEU A 122 9.07 -8.57 18.07
N ARG A 123 10.08 -8.42 18.94
CA ARG A 123 11.03 -9.51 19.25
C ARG A 123 10.38 -10.76 19.85
N ARG A 124 9.20 -10.63 20.47
CA ARG A 124 8.45 -11.74 21.06
C ARG A 124 7.32 -12.25 20.16
N MET A 125 6.98 -11.52 19.10
CA MET A 125 6.00 -11.99 18.13
C MET A 125 6.52 -13.23 17.40
N THR A 126 5.60 -14.06 16.97
CA THR A 126 5.83 -15.27 16.18
C THR A 126 5.17 -15.10 14.80
N LEU A 127 5.49 -15.99 13.86
CA LEU A 127 4.80 -16.00 12.56
C LEU A 127 3.30 -16.28 12.70
N GLN A 128 2.89 -16.99 13.75
CA GLN A 128 1.48 -17.19 14.09
C GLN A 128 0.81 -15.86 14.47
N ASP A 129 1.44 -15.04 15.31
CA ASP A 129 0.89 -13.72 15.70
C ASP A 129 0.75 -12.80 14.48
N VAL A 130 1.72 -12.87 13.55
CA VAL A 130 1.68 -12.14 12.28
C VAL A 130 0.47 -12.56 11.44
N LYS A 131 0.23 -13.88 11.33
CA LYS A 131 -0.92 -14.41 10.60
C LYS A 131 -2.25 -13.98 11.23
N GLU A 132 -2.33 -13.91 12.56
CA GLU A 132 -3.51 -13.41 13.24
C GLU A 132 -3.78 -11.93 12.97
N VAL A 133 -2.72 -11.12 12.81
CA VAL A 133 -2.85 -9.71 12.37
C VAL A 133 -3.44 -9.63 10.97
N GLU A 134 -2.95 -10.45 10.05
CA GLU A 134 -3.47 -10.55 8.68
C GLU A 134 -4.96 -10.97 8.67
N GLU A 135 -5.30 -12.05 9.35
CA GLU A 135 -6.70 -12.55 9.46
C GLU A 135 -7.64 -11.55 10.16
N SER A 136 -7.14 -10.76 11.10
CA SER A 136 -7.92 -9.72 11.78
C SER A 136 -8.18 -8.52 10.87
N TYR A 137 -7.19 -8.16 10.04
CA TYR A 137 -7.31 -7.08 9.07
C TYR A 137 -8.26 -7.46 7.93
N ASP A 138 -8.15 -8.66 7.38
CA ASP A 138 -9.05 -9.14 6.32
C ASP A 138 -10.52 -9.19 6.78
N ARG A 139 -10.77 -9.58 8.03
CA ARG A 139 -12.11 -9.54 8.63
C ARG A 139 -12.69 -8.13 8.76
N GLN A 140 -11.85 -7.14 9.01
CA GLN A 140 -12.28 -5.73 9.09
C GLN A 140 -12.54 -5.13 7.71
N ARG A 141 -11.83 -5.61 6.69
CA ARG A 141 -11.97 -5.17 5.30
C ARG A 141 -13.17 -5.79 4.56
N GLY A 142 -13.68 -6.92 5.07
CA GLY A 142 -14.85 -7.63 4.53
C GLY A 142 -16.23 -7.04 4.86
N PHE A 143 -16.31 -5.80 5.37
CA PHE A 143 -17.54 -5.06 5.64
C PHE A 143 -17.60 -3.76 4.84
#